data_AF-A0A2P2IIU4-F1
#
_entry.id   AF-A0A2P2IIU4-F1
#
_cell.length_a   1.000
_cell.length_b   1.000
_cell.length_c   1.000
_cell.angle_alpha   90.00
_cell.angle_beta   90.00
_cell.angle_gamma   90.00
#
_symmetry.space_group_name_H-M   'P 1'
#
loop_
_entity.id
_entity.type
_entity.pdbx_description
1 polymer ?
#
loop_
_entity_poly.entity_id
_entity_poly.type
_entity_poly.pdbx_seq_one_letter_code
_entity_poly.pdbx_strand_id
1 'polypeptide(L)'
;MSKALPIAAALIERRDREEIAITALVSGELERWSEIECVNEESLFNVLEVHLHIGNYIPPAFGNGACLAVMGPGRDFAQAKYSDWVRLRKPLERLRPPSVTELLLSNDGDQLLEGCVTNFFVVCRKVLSGQ
;
A
#
# COMPACT_ATOMS: atom_id res chain seq x y z
N MET A 1 7.90 -27.85 -11.55
CA MET A 1 6.89 -27.50 -12.58
C MET A 1 6.67 -25.99 -12.53
N SER A 2 6.95 -25.27 -13.62
CA SER A 2 6.98 -23.81 -13.64
C SER A 2 5.56 -23.22 -13.65
N LYS A 3 5.11 -22.69 -12.51
CA LYS A 3 3.90 -21.85 -12.39
C LYS A 3 4.00 -20.52 -13.18
N ALA A 4 5.14 -20.26 -13.84
CA ALA A 4 5.41 -19.04 -14.60
C ALA A 4 4.71 -19.00 -15.98
N LEU A 5 4.49 -20.15 -16.63
CA LEU A 5 3.92 -20.19 -17.99
C LEU A 5 2.50 -19.59 -18.11
N PRO A 6 1.55 -19.87 -17.18
CA PRO A 6 0.19 -19.35 -17.29
C PRO A 6 0.11 -17.83 -17.16
N ILE A 7 0.93 -17.24 -16.28
CA ILE A 7 0.93 -15.80 -16.03
C ILE A 7 1.54 -15.05 -17.22
N ALA A 8 2.65 -15.55 -17.78
CA ALA A 8 3.28 -14.94 -18.95
C ALA A 8 2.34 -14.93 -20.16
N ALA A 9 1.64 -16.03 -20.42
CA ALA A 9 0.63 -16.11 -21.48
C ALA A 9 -0.54 -15.13 -21.24
N ALA A 10 -1.08 -15.11 -20.02
CA ALA A 10 -2.15 -14.19 -19.66
C ALA A 10 -1.74 -12.70 -19.73
N LEU A 11 -0.45 -12.38 -19.61
CA LEU A 11 0.07 -11.02 -19.79
C LEU A 11 0.22 -10.64 -21.27
N ILE A 12 0.56 -11.61 -22.13
CA ILE A 12 0.72 -11.43 -23.58
C ILE A 12 -0.62 -11.26 -24.28
N GLU A 13 -1.66 -11.96 -23.84
CA GLU A 13 -3.01 -11.95 -24.45
C GLU A 13 -3.89 -10.76 -24.03
N ARG A 14 -3.33 -9.78 -23.29
CA ARG A 14 -4.10 -8.67 -22.73
C ARG A 14 -4.56 -7.68 -23.80
N ARG A 15 -5.72 -7.08 -23.56
CA ARG A 15 -6.23 -6.00 -24.41
C ARG A 15 -5.52 -4.69 -24.09
N ASP A 16 -5.37 -3.86 -25.12
CA ASP A 16 -4.89 -2.49 -24.94
C ASP A 16 -5.74 -1.75 -23.88
N ARG A 17 -5.06 -1.08 -22.95
CA ARG A 17 -5.64 -0.31 -21.82
C ARG A 17 -6.18 -1.13 -20.64
N GLU A 18 -6.07 -2.45 -20.64
CA GLU A 18 -6.25 -3.18 -19.39
C GLU A 18 -5.09 -2.85 -18.44
N GLU A 19 -5.39 -2.56 -17.17
CA GLU A 19 -4.40 -2.34 -16.12
C GLU A 19 -4.30 -3.60 -15.24
N ILE A 20 -3.12 -3.85 -14.68
CA ILE A 20 -2.88 -4.96 -13.73
C ILE A 20 -2.42 -4.42 -12.39
N ALA A 21 -2.89 -5.05 -11.34
CA ALA A 21 -2.38 -4.86 -10.00
C ALA A 21 -1.35 -5.96 -9.73
N ILE A 22 -0.12 -5.54 -9.41
CA ILE A 22 0.96 -6.42 -8.99
C ILE A 22 1.25 -6.14 -7.53
N THR A 23 1.12 -7.15 -6.68
CA THR A 23 1.50 -7.10 -5.27
C THR A 23 2.68 -8.02 -5.04
N ALA A 24 3.81 -7.46 -4.63
CA ALA A 24 4.98 -8.22 -4.19
C ALA A 24 5.07 -8.14 -2.67
N LEU A 25 5.17 -9.30 -2.02
CA LEU A 25 5.41 -9.42 -0.59
C LEU A 25 6.74 -10.12 -0.39
N VAL A 26 7.59 -9.51 0.41
CA VAL A 26 8.86 -10.10 0.85
C VAL A 26 8.70 -10.47 2.30
N SER A 27 8.95 -11.74 2.62
CA SER A 27 8.90 -12.29 3.97
C SER A 27 10.17 -13.08 4.26
N GLY A 28 10.53 -13.23 5.53
CA GLY A 28 11.62 -14.09 5.94
C GLY A 28 11.43 -14.54 7.38
N GLU A 29 11.96 -15.70 7.72
CA GLU A 29 11.78 -16.32 9.04
C GLU A 29 12.93 -15.90 9.97
N LEU A 30 12.61 -15.14 11.02
CA LEU A 30 13.60 -14.51 11.92
C LEU A 30 14.63 -15.49 12.49
N GLU A 31 14.22 -16.73 12.78
CA GLU A 31 15.11 -17.78 13.31
C GLU A 31 16.22 -18.16 12.32
N ARG A 32 15.90 -18.18 11.02
CA ARG A 32 16.87 -18.43 9.94
C ARG A 32 17.80 -17.24 9.69
N TRP A 33 17.41 -16.04 10.14
CA TRP A 33 18.29 -14.86 10.10
C TRP A 33 19.36 -14.89 11.17
N SER A 34 19.06 -15.41 12.36
CA SER A 34 20.04 -15.51 13.46
C SER A 34 21.20 -16.48 13.17
N GLU A 35 21.04 -17.36 12.18
CA GLU A 35 22.05 -18.35 11.77
C GLU A 35 22.99 -17.81 10.67
N ILE A 36 22.71 -16.63 10.09
CA ILE A 36 23.56 -16.03 9.07
C ILE A 36 24.67 -15.21 9.75
N GLU A 37 25.90 -15.75 9.78
CA GLU A 37 27.07 -15.04 10.32
C GLU A 37 27.50 -13.85 9.44
N CYS A 38 27.28 -13.92 8.12
CA CYS A 38 27.64 -12.88 7.15
C CYS A 38 26.56 -12.72 6.08
N VAL A 39 25.99 -11.51 5.97
CA VAL A 39 24.98 -11.20 4.94
C VAL A 39 25.65 -11.06 3.57
N ASN A 40 25.48 -12.06 2.72
CA ASN A 40 25.76 -12.00 1.29
C ASN A 40 24.49 -12.32 0.46
N GLU A 41 24.51 -12.06 -0.84
CA GLU A 41 23.32 -12.25 -1.70
C GLU A 41 22.76 -13.68 -1.63
N GLU A 42 23.62 -14.70 -1.65
CA GLU A 42 23.20 -16.11 -1.55
C GLU A 42 22.52 -16.43 -0.21
N SER A 43 23.04 -15.91 0.90
CA SER A 43 22.45 -16.07 2.23
C SER A 43 21.09 -15.37 2.34
N LEU A 44 20.91 -14.23 1.67
CA LEU A 44 19.64 -13.51 1.62
C LEU A 44 18.57 -14.30 0.86
N PHE A 45 18.92 -14.89 -0.29
CA PHE A 45 17.99 -15.72 -1.06
C PHE A 45 17.56 -16.99 -0.33
N ASN A 46 18.40 -17.49 0.58
CA ASN A 46 18.06 -18.67 1.37
C ASN A 46 17.00 -18.37 2.44
N VAL A 47 16.94 -17.14 2.95
CA VAL A 47 16.12 -16.78 4.13
C VAL A 47 14.90 -15.93 3.76
N LEU A 48 14.95 -15.25 2.62
CA LEU A 48 13.86 -14.45 2.09
C LEU A 48 13.02 -15.22 1.08
N GLU A 49 11.70 -15.12 1.23
CA GLU A 49 10.72 -15.61 0.29
C GLU A 49 9.99 -14.42 -0.36
N VAL A 50 9.79 -14.49 -1.67
CA VAL A 50 9.08 -13.46 -2.43
C VAL A 50 7.80 -14.04 -3.01
N HIS A 51 6.67 -13.50 -2.58
CA HIS A 51 5.34 -13.85 -3.06
C HIS A 51 4.85 -12.78 -4.03
N LEU A 52 4.48 -13.19 -5.24
CA LEU A 52 3.94 -12.31 -6.26
C LEU A 52 2.47 -12.65 -6.54
N HIS A 53 1.59 -11.68 -6.33
CA HIS A 53 0.20 -11.76 -6.74
C HIS A 53 -0.06 -10.79 -7.89
N ILE A 54 -0.61 -11.31 -8.98
CA ILE A 54 -0.96 -10.53 -10.17
C ILE A 54 -2.45 -10.72 -10.41
N GLY A 55 -3.16 -9.60 -10.51
CA GLY A 55 -4.59 -9.58 -10.81
C GLY A 55 -4.95 -8.41 -11.71
N ASN A 56 -6.18 -8.43 -12.23
CA ASN A 56 -6.70 -7.31 -12.99
C ASN A 56 -6.92 -6.12 -12.06
N TYR A 57 -6.48 -4.94 -12.49
CA TYR A 57 -6.79 -3.71 -11.78
C TYR A 57 -8.10 -3.13 -12.29
N ILE A 58 -9.02 -2.88 -11.36
CA ILE A 58 -10.27 -2.18 -11.64
C ILE A 58 -10.16 -0.83 -10.94
N PRO A 59 -10.06 0.29 -11.69
CA PRO A 59 -9.95 1.60 -11.08
C PRO A 59 -11.21 1.92 -10.24
N PRO A 60 -11.05 2.45 -9.02
CA PRO A 60 -12.20 2.87 -8.22
C PRO A 60 -12.97 3.98 -8.95
N ALA A 61 -14.29 3.84 -9.04
CA ALA A 61 -15.15 4.90 -9.56
C ALA A 61 -15.36 5.96 -8.47
N PHE A 62 -14.67 7.10 -8.58
CA PHE A 62 -14.73 8.16 -7.56
C PHE A 62 -15.95 9.09 -7.67
N GLY A 63 -16.77 8.97 -8.71
CA GLY A 63 -17.99 9.79 -8.87
C GLY A 63 -17.72 11.29 -8.68
N ASN A 64 -18.42 11.91 -7.72
CA ASN A 64 -18.27 13.33 -7.34
C ASN A 64 -17.09 13.63 -6.38
N GLY A 65 -16.23 12.65 -6.12
CA GLY A 65 -15.08 12.76 -5.22
C GLY A 65 -15.17 11.82 -4.02
N ALA A 66 -14.07 11.76 -3.26
CA ALA A 66 -13.97 10.97 -2.04
C ALA A 66 -14.67 11.68 -0.86
N CYS A 67 -15.37 10.91 -0.03
CA CYS A 67 -15.84 11.36 1.27
C CYS A 67 -14.82 10.94 2.33
N LEU A 68 -14.30 11.90 3.10
CA LEU A 68 -13.17 11.70 3.99
C LEU A 68 -13.61 11.82 5.46
N ALA A 69 -12.99 11.03 6.34
CA ALA A 69 -13.04 11.25 7.79
C ALA A 69 -11.65 11.15 8.39
N VAL A 70 -11.36 12.01 9.36
CA VAL A 70 -10.09 11.98 10.11
C VAL A 70 -10.23 10.97 11.25
N MET A 71 -9.37 9.95 11.27
CA MET A 71 -9.45 8.85 12.24
C MET A 71 -8.11 8.15 12.43
N GLY A 72 -7.75 7.96 13.69
CA GLY A 72 -6.65 7.10 14.10
C GLY A 72 -5.26 7.70 13.88
N PRO A 73 -4.26 7.18 14.62
CA PRO A 73 -2.90 7.66 14.54
C PRO A 73 -2.25 7.31 13.19
N GLY A 74 -1.16 8.00 12.89
CA GLY A 74 -0.28 7.69 11.77
C GLY A 74 0.40 6.33 11.90
N ARG A 75 1.11 5.95 10.85
CA ARG A 75 1.89 4.70 10.80
C ARG A 75 3.22 4.87 11.54
N ASP A 76 3.59 3.90 12.38
CA ASP A 76 4.89 3.90 13.09
C ASP A 76 6.10 3.97 12.13
N PHE A 77 5.99 3.34 10.95
CA PHE A 77 7.05 3.31 9.94
C PHE A 77 6.55 3.74 8.56
N ALA A 78 6.08 5.00 8.46
CA ALA A 78 5.53 5.54 7.21
C ALA A 78 6.50 5.51 6.01
N GLN A 79 7.82 5.48 6.27
CA GLN A 79 8.88 5.47 5.26
C GLN A 79 8.98 4.15 4.46
N ALA A 80 8.31 3.09 4.89
CA ALA A 80 8.27 1.83 4.15
C ALA A 80 6.85 1.29 3.98
N LYS A 81 6.69 0.39 2.99
CA LYS A 81 5.45 -0.36 2.74
C LYS A 81 5.47 -1.67 3.52
N TYR A 82 5.48 -1.59 4.84
CA TYR A 82 5.40 -2.78 5.70
C TYR A 82 4.02 -3.42 5.63
N SER A 83 3.98 -4.74 5.41
CA SER A 83 2.74 -5.52 5.33
C SER A 83 1.90 -5.46 6.61
N ASP A 84 2.54 -5.25 7.76
CA ASP A 84 1.89 -5.04 9.06
C ASP A 84 0.89 -3.89 9.06
N TRP A 85 1.06 -2.90 8.17
CA TRP A 85 0.07 -1.85 7.99
C TRP A 85 -1.33 -2.39 7.65
N VAL A 86 -1.42 -3.50 6.91
CA VAL A 86 -2.70 -4.16 6.59
C VAL A 86 -3.41 -4.63 7.85
N ARG A 87 -2.67 -5.16 8.83
CA ARG A 87 -3.22 -5.58 10.13
C ARG A 87 -3.64 -4.37 10.97
N LEU A 88 -2.77 -3.35 11.05
CA LEU A 88 -2.98 -2.16 11.87
C LEU A 88 -4.15 -1.32 11.39
N ARG A 89 -4.37 -1.21 10.07
CA ARG A 89 -5.46 -0.41 9.52
C ARG A 89 -6.83 -1.09 9.56
N LYS A 90 -6.88 -2.42 9.63
CA LYS A 90 -8.14 -3.20 9.66
C LYS A 90 -9.15 -2.73 10.73
N PRO A 91 -8.76 -2.47 11.99
CA PRO A 91 -9.68 -1.91 12.98
C PRO A 91 -10.15 -0.48 12.62
N LEU A 92 -9.29 0.37 12.04
CA LEU A 92 -9.67 1.71 11.59
C LEU A 92 -10.73 1.65 10.49
N GLU A 93 -10.51 0.81 9.47
CA GLU A 93 -11.48 0.59 8.38
C GLU A 93 -12.83 0.06 8.87
N ARG A 94 -12.85 -0.73 9.96
CA ARG A 94 -14.11 -1.20 10.58
C ARG A 94 -14.88 -0.09 11.27
N LEU A 95 -14.20 0.96 11.73
CA LEU A 95 -14.81 2.13 12.37
C LEU A 95 -15.21 3.21 11.37
N ARG A 96 -14.82 3.05 10.10
CA ARG A 96 -15.14 4.00 9.03
C ARG A 96 -16.67 4.13 8.87
N PRO A 97 -17.21 5.36 8.94
CA PRO A 97 -18.64 5.58 8.70
C PRO A 97 -19.07 5.08 7.31
N PRO A 98 -20.32 4.59 7.13
CA PRO A 98 -20.76 3.99 5.85
C PRO A 98 -20.67 4.92 4.63
N SER A 99 -20.77 6.24 4.83
CA SER A 99 -20.68 7.23 3.76
C SER A 99 -19.25 7.63 3.40
N VAL A 100 -18.26 7.26 4.23
CA VAL A 100 -16.86 7.65 4.07
C VAL A 100 -16.15 6.65 3.17
N THR A 101 -15.43 7.17 2.17
CA THR A 101 -14.71 6.38 1.17
C THR A 101 -13.23 6.21 1.49
N GLU A 102 -12.63 7.10 2.28
CA GLU A 102 -11.21 7.03 2.69
C GLU A 102 -11.03 7.69 4.07
N LEU A 103 -10.12 7.14 4.86
CA LEU A 103 -9.74 7.71 6.17
C LEU A 103 -8.46 8.52 6.04
N LEU A 104 -8.41 9.68 6.69
CA LEU A 104 -7.18 10.46 6.89
C LEU A 104 -6.65 10.22 8.30
N LEU A 105 -5.36 9.96 8.42
CA LEU A 105 -4.71 9.70 9.69
C LEU A 105 -4.26 11.02 10.32
N SER A 106 -4.37 11.09 11.65
CA SER A 106 -3.90 12.23 12.46
C SER A 106 -3.57 11.77 13.87
N ASN A 107 -2.46 12.26 14.42
CA ASN A 107 -2.05 11.93 15.78
C ASN A 107 -2.76 12.77 16.84
N ASP A 108 -3.15 14.00 16.50
CA ASP A 108 -3.67 15.02 17.40
C ASP A 108 -5.03 15.60 16.96
N GLY A 109 -5.48 15.29 15.73
CA GLY A 109 -6.67 15.87 15.11
C GLY A 109 -6.42 17.20 14.40
N ASP A 110 -5.28 17.83 14.65
CA ASP A 110 -4.91 19.13 14.09
C ASP A 110 -4.03 19.00 12.84
N GLN A 111 -3.16 17.98 12.83
CA GLN A 111 -2.22 17.73 11.74
C GLN A 111 -2.64 16.50 10.95
N LEU A 112 -2.96 16.72 9.67
CA LEU A 112 -3.22 15.64 8.73
C LEU A 112 -1.89 15.04 8.27
N LEU A 113 -1.79 13.71 8.30
CA LEU A 113 -0.56 12.99 7.98
C LEU A 113 -0.60 12.41 6.56
N GLU A 114 -1.46 11.42 6.36
CA GLU A 114 -1.65 10.68 5.12
C GLU A 114 -3.04 10.03 5.13
N GLY A 115 -3.48 9.46 4.01
CA GLY A 115 -4.63 8.58 4.00
C GLY A 115 -4.26 7.17 4.46
N CYS A 116 -5.28 6.39 4.80
CA CYS A 116 -5.11 5.01 5.24
C CYS A 116 -4.55 4.11 4.12
N VAL A 117 -4.93 4.39 2.87
CA VAL A 117 -4.46 3.67 1.69
C VAL A 117 -3.66 4.57 0.74
N THR A 118 -3.98 5.86 0.69
CA THR A 118 -3.46 6.80 -0.30
C THR A 118 -2.84 8.05 0.34
N ASN A 119 -1.86 8.66 -0.32
CA ASN A 119 -1.41 10.00 0.05
C ASN A 119 -2.40 11.03 -0.50
N PHE A 120 -2.46 12.22 0.11
CA PHE A 120 -3.27 13.33 -0.38
C PHE A 120 -2.40 14.59 -0.53
N PHE A 121 -2.91 15.54 -1.31
CA PHE A 121 -2.30 16.84 -1.52
C PHE A 121 -3.36 17.92 -1.36
N VAL A 122 -2.98 19.06 -0.78
CA VAL A 122 -3.85 20.24 -0.66
C VAL A 122 -3.37 21.29 -1.63
N VAL A 123 -4.27 21.74 -2.52
CA VAL A 123 -4.00 22.81 -3.47
C VAL A 123 -4.62 24.09 -2.94
N CYS A 124 -3.78 25.01 -2.47
CA CYS A 124 -4.22 26.31 -1.98
C CYS A 124 -4.08 27.37 -3.07
N ARG A 125 -5.06 28.28 -3.18
CA ARG A 125 -4.90 29.48 -4.00
C ARG A 125 -3.83 30.35 -3.34
N LYS A 126 -2.80 30.71 -4.11
CA LYS A 126 -1.82 31.71 -3.68
C LYS A 126 -2.55 33.05 -3.53
N VAL A 127 -2.67 33.55 -2.31
CA VAL A 127 -3.05 34.94 -2.08
C VAL A 127 -1.82 35.76 -2.40
N LEU A 128 -1.84 36.47 -3.52
CA LEU A 128 -0.86 37.51 -3.78
C LEU A 128 -1.20 38.64 -2.81
N SER A 129 -0.43 38.77 -1.74
CA SER A 129 -0.43 39.98 -0.93
C SER A 129 -0.11 41.14 -1.86
N GLY A 130 -1.12 41.97 -2.16
CA GLY A 130 -0.95 43.19 -2.90
C GLY A 130 0.03 44.12 -2.19
N GLN A 131 0.82 44.82 -2.99
CA GLN A 131 1.56 46.02 -2.60
C GLN A 131 0.60 47.08 -2.02
#